data_AF-A0A1Q9NJ44-F1
#
_entry.id   AF-A0A1Q9NJ44-F1
#
_cell.length_a   1.000
_cell.length_b   1.000
_cell.length_c   1.000
_cell.angle_alpha   90.00
_cell.angle_beta   90.00
_cell.angle_gamma   90.00
#
_symmetry.space_group_name_H-M   'P 1'
#
loop_
_entity.id
_entity.type
_entity.pdbx_description
1 polymer ?
#
loop_
_entity_poly.entity_id
_entity_poly.type
_entity_poly.pdbx_seq_one_letter_code
_entity_poly.pdbx_strand_id
1 'polypeptide(L)'
;MLHFIYIISLYKIIINCNIDLKKRNRREYWKKYTKDKSVRKRLNQKEIQRKTKIKKWFKELINTLSCSNCNENQSVCLDFHHVKPKFKQVNQLVRDGYSKTRIINEIDKCIVLCGNCHRIKHNEISEKNINSTRKTQSRRKWVIELKELVGCYNCNIKGYTRIDFHHIQKKKYGINYMVSRFSKTRILTERKKCIPLCVNCHRKIHNQIIEFKISDTQLADYWNQINESLD
;
A
#
# COMPACT_ATOMS: atom_id res chain seq x y z
N MET A 1 -21.08 -38.25 32.66
CA MET A 1 -20.96 -37.23 31.58
C MET A 1 -20.14 -35.99 32.01
N LEU A 2 -20.37 -35.41 33.20
CA LEU A 2 -19.59 -34.26 33.72
C LEU A 2 -18.09 -34.54 33.93
N HIS A 3 -17.74 -35.75 34.38
CA HIS A 3 -16.34 -36.16 34.59
C HIS A 3 -15.50 -36.19 33.30
N PHE A 4 -16.13 -36.51 32.16
CA PHE A 4 -15.46 -36.60 30.85
C PHE A 4 -15.16 -35.22 30.26
N ILE A 5 -16.05 -34.24 30.48
CA ILE A 5 -15.86 -32.84 30.07
C ILE A 5 -14.70 -32.20 30.86
N TYR A 6 -14.58 -32.51 32.15
CA TYR A 6 -13.50 -32.00 33.00
C TYR A 6 -12.12 -32.54 32.58
N ILE A 7 -12.03 -33.82 32.22
CA ILE A 7 -10.80 -34.45 31.71
C ILE A 7 -10.35 -33.80 30.39
N ILE A 8 -11.26 -33.56 29.45
CA ILE A 8 -10.94 -32.89 28.16
C ILE A 8 -10.46 -31.44 28.38
N SER A 9 -11.05 -30.73 29.36
CA SER A 9 -10.65 -29.37 29.73
C SER A 9 -9.22 -29.33 30.30
N LEU A 10 -8.92 -30.22 31.26
CA LEU A 10 -7.57 -30.35 31.84
C LEU A 10 -6.53 -30.76 30.79
N TYR A 11 -6.88 -31.66 29.88
CA TYR A 11 -5.98 -32.09 28.81
C TYR A 11 -5.64 -30.93 27.85
N LYS A 12 -6.61 -30.08 27.50
CA LYS A 12 -6.38 -28.87 26.69
C LYS A 12 -5.48 -27.86 27.42
N ILE A 13 -5.66 -27.69 28.72
CA ILE A 13 -4.82 -26.79 29.54
C ILE A 13 -3.37 -27.30 29.58
N ILE A 14 -3.16 -28.60 29.80
CA ILE A 14 -1.83 -29.22 29.82
C ILE A 14 -1.14 -29.10 28.46
N ILE A 15 -1.85 -29.36 27.36
CA ILE A 15 -1.31 -29.20 26.00
C ILE A 15 -0.90 -27.75 25.73
N ASN A 16 -1.75 -26.78 26.07
CA ASN A 16 -1.44 -25.36 25.88
C ASN A 16 -0.24 -24.92 26.73
N CYS A 17 -0.16 -25.38 27.98
CA CYS A 17 0.96 -25.11 28.88
C CYS A 17 2.27 -25.69 28.34
N ASN A 18 2.26 -26.92 27.81
CA ASN A 18 3.43 -27.55 27.19
C ASN A 18 3.88 -26.84 25.90
N ILE A 19 2.94 -26.39 25.08
CA ILE A 19 3.21 -25.57 23.89
C ILE A 19 3.88 -24.25 24.30
N ASP A 20 3.38 -23.60 25.36
CA ASP A 20 3.93 -22.32 25.83
C ASP A 20 5.28 -22.48 26.55
N LEU A 21 5.51 -23.56 27.28
CA LEU A 21 6.83 -23.93 27.82
C LEU A 21 7.85 -24.17 26.70
N LYS A 22 7.49 -24.93 25.65
CA LYS A 22 8.34 -25.12 24.47
C LYS A 22 8.65 -23.79 23.77
N LYS A 23 7.67 -22.87 23.66
CA LYS A 23 7.89 -21.52 23.10
C LYS A 23 8.79 -20.65 23.99
N ARG A 24 8.63 -20.70 25.32
CA ARG A 24 9.46 -19.99 26.30
C ARG A 24 10.91 -20.47 26.25
N ASN A 25 11.12 -21.78 26.32
CA ASN A 25 12.46 -22.39 26.21
C ASN A 25 13.13 -22.04 24.87
N ARG A 26 12.37 -22.05 23.77
CA ARG A 26 12.87 -21.60 22.46
C ARG A 26 13.25 -20.11 22.48
N ARG A 27 12.43 -19.22 23.04
CA ARG A 27 12.76 -17.78 23.15
C ARG A 27 14.01 -17.54 24.00
N GLU A 28 14.16 -18.21 25.12
CA GLU A 28 15.34 -18.08 25.99
C GLU A 28 16.60 -18.62 25.32
N TYR A 29 16.50 -19.78 24.67
CA TYR A 29 17.58 -20.30 23.84
C TYR A 29 17.99 -19.30 22.74
N TRP A 30 17.04 -18.72 22.00
CA TRP A 30 17.32 -17.71 20.98
C TRP A 30 17.92 -16.42 21.58
N LYS A 31 17.44 -15.96 22.74
CA LYS A 31 18.04 -14.83 23.46
C LYS A 31 19.52 -15.12 23.78
N LYS A 32 19.85 -16.32 24.28
CA LYS A 32 21.23 -16.72 24.59
C LYS A 32 22.07 -16.88 23.32
N TYR A 33 21.55 -17.55 22.30
CA TYR A 33 22.23 -17.84 21.03
C TYR A 33 22.56 -16.58 20.22
N THR A 34 21.71 -15.55 20.28
CA THR A 34 21.88 -14.29 19.54
C THR A 34 22.69 -13.22 20.29
N LYS A 35 23.12 -13.47 21.55
CA LYS A 35 24.03 -12.56 22.27
C LYS A 35 25.40 -12.47 21.61
N ASP A 36 25.85 -13.53 20.95
CA ASP A 36 27.08 -13.53 20.19
C ASP A 36 26.93 -12.66 18.92
N LYS A 37 27.78 -11.63 18.82
CA LYS A 37 27.80 -10.68 17.71
C LYS A 37 28.07 -11.35 16.37
N SER A 38 28.92 -12.38 16.33
CA SER A 38 29.26 -13.15 15.13
C SER A 38 28.06 -13.97 14.64
N VAL A 39 27.35 -14.61 15.57
CA VAL A 39 26.12 -15.38 15.29
C VAL A 39 25.03 -14.45 14.77
N ARG A 40 24.81 -13.30 15.42
CA ARG A 40 23.85 -12.28 14.97
C ARG A 40 24.18 -11.76 13.57
N LYS A 41 25.45 -11.47 13.29
CA LYS A 41 25.91 -11.03 11.95
C LYS A 41 25.57 -12.08 10.89
N ARG A 42 25.86 -13.36 11.16
CA ARG A 42 25.57 -14.48 10.25
C ARG A 42 24.06 -14.66 10.00
N LEU A 43 23.23 -14.54 11.04
CA LEU A 43 21.77 -14.64 10.93
C LEU A 43 21.20 -13.48 10.10
N ASN A 44 21.66 -12.25 10.35
CA ASN A 44 21.28 -11.08 9.57
C ASN A 44 21.68 -11.24 8.09
N GLN A 45 22.89 -11.74 7.82
CA GLN A 45 23.34 -12.01 6.45
C GLN A 45 22.45 -13.05 5.75
N LYS A 46 22.12 -14.16 6.41
CA LYS A 46 21.19 -15.17 5.86
C LYS A 46 19.80 -14.59 5.60
N GLU A 47 19.33 -13.72 6.49
CA GLU A 47 18.04 -13.04 6.32
C GLU A 47 18.04 -12.11 5.12
N ILE A 48 19.09 -11.28 4.98
CA ILE A 48 19.28 -10.38 3.83
C ILE A 48 19.33 -11.19 2.54
N GLN A 49 20.14 -12.25 2.49
CA GLN A 49 20.25 -13.14 1.32
C GLN A 49 18.90 -13.74 0.93
N ARG A 50 18.13 -14.26 1.91
CA ARG A 50 16.78 -14.79 1.67
C ARG A 50 15.86 -13.71 1.10
N LYS A 51 15.81 -12.53 1.72
CA LYS A 51 14.96 -11.42 1.28
C LYS A 51 15.34 -10.96 -0.13
N THR A 52 16.63 -10.88 -0.45
CA THR A 52 17.11 -10.52 -1.80
C THR A 52 16.70 -11.55 -2.83
N LYS A 53 16.86 -12.86 -2.54
CA LYS A 53 16.43 -13.94 -3.44
C LYS A 53 14.91 -13.92 -3.69
N ILE A 54 14.11 -13.72 -2.64
CA ILE A 54 12.66 -13.62 -2.74
C ILE A 54 12.24 -12.38 -3.56
N LYS A 55 12.84 -11.21 -3.31
CA LYS A 55 12.57 -10.00 -4.09
C LYS A 55 12.91 -10.17 -5.57
N LYS A 56 14.05 -10.79 -5.90
CA LYS A 56 14.45 -11.05 -7.29
C LYS A 56 13.46 -11.97 -7.99
N TRP A 57 13.17 -13.13 -7.39
CA TRP A 57 12.18 -14.07 -7.92
C TRP A 57 10.79 -13.43 -8.09
N PHE A 58 10.35 -12.65 -7.11
CA PHE A 58 9.05 -11.96 -7.20
C PHE A 58 9.02 -10.91 -8.30
N LYS A 59 10.13 -10.19 -8.52
CA LYS A 59 10.28 -9.23 -9.63
C LYS A 59 10.16 -9.94 -10.99
N GLU A 60 10.79 -11.10 -11.14
CA GLU A 60 10.68 -11.94 -12.34
C GLU A 60 9.23 -12.37 -12.57
N LEU A 61 8.56 -12.87 -11.52
CA LEU A 61 7.14 -13.27 -11.58
C LEU A 61 6.22 -12.10 -11.97
N ILE A 62 6.32 -10.94 -11.31
CA ILE A 62 5.39 -9.83 -11.57
C ILE A 62 5.57 -9.23 -12.97
N ASN A 63 6.76 -9.35 -13.56
CA ASN A 63 7.01 -8.91 -14.94
C ASN A 63 6.30 -9.78 -15.99
N THR A 64 5.84 -10.98 -15.64
CA THR A 64 5.04 -11.83 -16.53
C THR A 64 3.53 -11.58 -16.41
N LEU A 65 3.12 -10.64 -15.56
CA LEU A 65 1.72 -10.37 -15.26
C LEU A 65 1.24 -9.10 -15.95
N SER A 66 -0.07 -9.01 -16.10
CA SER A 66 -0.77 -7.81 -16.58
C SER A 66 -2.05 -7.60 -15.80
N CYS A 67 -2.60 -6.39 -15.87
CA CYS A 67 -3.86 -6.06 -15.24
C CYS A 67 -5.00 -6.89 -15.88
N SER A 68 -5.81 -7.53 -15.06
CA SER A 68 -6.97 -8.31 -15.53
C SER A 68 -8.11 -7.45 -16.11
N ASN A 69 -8.06 -6.13 -15.91
CA ASN A 69 -9.12 -5.19 -16.34
C ASN A 69 -8.69 -4.23 -17.46
N CYS A 70 -7.40 -4.15 -17.80
CA CYS A 70 -6.90 -3.26 -18.85
C CYS A 70 -5.50 -3.71 -19.34
N ASN A 71 -4.97 -3.07 -20.38
CA ASN A 71 -3.70 -3.47 -21.00
C ASN A 71 -2.43 -3.03 -20.23
N GLU A 72 -2.54 -2.51 -19.01
CA GLU A 72 -1.35 -2.15 -18.22
C GLU A 72 -0.59 -3.42 -17.78
N ASN A 73 0.65 -3.55 -18.24
CA ASN A 73 1.54 -4.66 -17.93
C ASN A 73 2.81 -4.24 -17.18
N GLN A 74 2.97 -2.93 -16.91
CA GLN A 74 4.17 -2.47 -16.23
C GLN A 74 4.13 -2.89 -14.75
N SER A 75 5.10 -3.70 -14.33
CA SER A 75 5.09 -4.32 -12.99
C SER A 75 5.00 -3.33 -11.83
N VAL A 76 5.60 -2.14 -11.95
CA VAL A 76 5.50 -1.09 -10.91
C VAL A 76 4.09 -0.53 -10.76
N CYS A 77 3.22 -0.73 -11.75
CA CYS A 77 1.83 -0.30 -11.72
C CYS A 77 0.87 -1.38 -11.20
N LEU A 78 1.31 -2.64 -11.06
CA LEU A 78 0.46 -3.76 -10.68
C LEU A 78 0.33 -3.91 -9.15
N ASP A 79 -0.87 -4.25 -8.71
CA ASP A 79 -1.26 -4.57 -7.33
C ASP A 79 -2.02 -5.91 -7.30
N PHE A 80 -1.92 -6.61 -6.17
CA PHE A 80 -2.70 -7.83 -5.90
C PHE A 80 -3.94 -7.50 -5.07
N HIS A 81 -5.09 -7.45 -5.75
CA HIS A 81 -6.39 -7.20 -5.12
C HIS A 81 -6.96 -8.49 -4.56
N HIS A 82 -7.14 -8.57 -3.24
CA HIS A 82 -7.63 -9.79 -2.61
C HIS A 82 -9.15 -9.92 -2.81
N VAL A 83 -9.58 -11.02 -3.42
CA VAL A 83 -11.00 -11.38 -3.60
C VAL A 83 -11.47 -12.44 -2.60
N LYS A 84 -10.53 -13.05 -1.87
CA LYS A 84 -10.76 -13.99 -0.76
C LYS A 84 -10.10 -13.48 0.53
N PRO A 85 -10.45 -14.00 1.71
CA PRO A 85 -9.83 -13.61 2.97
C PRO A 85 -8.30 -13.73 2.94
N LYS A 86 -7.63 -12.63 3.27
CA LYS A 86 -6.18 -12.51 3.22
C LYS A 86 -5.53 -12.87 4.55
N PHE A 87 -4.35 -13.47 4.50
CA PHE A 87 -3.46 -13.54 5.66
C PHE A 87 -2.66 -12.24 5.79
N LYS A 88 -2.02 -11.79 4.71
CA LYS A 88 -1.20 -10.57 4.65
C LYS A 88 -1.13 -10.07 3.21
N GLN A 89 -0.81 -8.80 3.02
CA GLN A 89 -0.54 -8.30 1.68
C GLN A 89 0.64 -9.05 1.03
N VAL A 90 0.53 -9.39 -0.25
CA VAL A 90 1.59 -10.06 -1.03
C VAL A 90 2.92 -9.31 -0.90
N ASN A 91 2.91 -7.97 -1.07
CA ASN A 91 4.11 -7.13 -0.93
C ASN A 91 4.76 -7.22 0.47
N GLN A 92 3.95 -7.41 1.52
CA GLN A 92 4.47 -7.63 2.87
C GLN A 92 5.13 -9.00 2.98
N LEU A 93 4.54 -10.05 2.41
CA LEU A 93 5.14 -11.38 2.40
C LEU A 93 6.50 -11.39 1.70
N VAL A 94 6.61 -10.71 0.56
CA VAL A 94 7.87 -10.54 -0.19
C VAL A 94 8.90 -9.76 0.63
N ARG A 95 8.51 -8.63 1.23
CA ARG A 95 9.39 -7.80 2.07
C ARG A 95 9.93 -8.54 3.29
N ASP A 96 9.07 -9.33 3.94
CA ASP A 96 9.41 -10.12 5.13
C ASP A 96 10.14 -11.43 4.75
N GLY A 97 10.22 -11.74 3.44
CA GLY A 97 10.98 -12.84 2.84
C GLY A 97 10.33 -14.22 2.95
N TYR A 98 9.01 -14.30 3.11
CA TYR A 98 8.28 -15.56 3.23
C TYR A 98 8.61 -16.55 2.09
N SER A 99 8.37 -17.84 2.31
CA SER A 99 8.63 -18.86 1.28
C SER A 99 7.82 -18.59 0.01
N LYS A 100 8.37 -18.98 -1.15
CA LYS A 100 7.70 -18.84 -2.44
C LYS A 100 6.30 -19.45 -2.43
N THR A 101 6.15 -20.66 -1.89
CA THR A 101 4.86 -21.35 -1.73
C THR A 101 3.85 -20.50 -0.97
N ARG A 102 4.25 -19.87 0.14
CA ARG A 102 3.33 -19.05 0.94
C ARG A 102 2.96 -17.75 0.24
N ILE A 103 3.84 -17.21 -0.60
CA ILE A 103 3.55 -16.05 -1.45
C ILE A 103 2.58 -16.45 -2.55
N ILE A 104 2.82 -17.56 -3.26
CA ILE A 104 1.94 -18.08 -4.33
C ILE A 104 0.54 -18.35 -3.78
N ASN A 105 0.42 -19.07 -2.67
CA ASN A 105 -0.88 -19.35 -2.04
C ASN A 105 -1.65 -18.08 -1.64
N GLU A 106 -0.96 -16.96 -1.40
CA GLU A 106 -1.62 -15.67 -1.15
C GLU A 106 -1.98 -14.96 -2.46
N ILE A 107 -1.16 -15.09 -3.50
CA ILE A 107 -1.46 -14.60 -4.86
C ILE A 107 -2.70 -15.31 -5.44
N ASP A 108 -2.89 -16.61 -5.20
CA ASP A 108 -4.05 -17.39 -5.68
C ASP A 108 -5.40 -16.90 -5.11
N LYS A 109 -5.35 -16.04 -4.09
CA LYS A 109 -6.51 -15.37 -3.49
C LYS A 109 -6.77 -13.99 -4.08
N CYS A 110 -5.96 -13.58 -5.05
CA CYS A 110 -5.95 -12.24 -5.61
C CYS A 110 -6.26 -12.25 -7.10
N ILE A 111 -6.78 -11.12 -7.58
CA ILE A 111 -6.74 -10.73 -8.98
C ILE A 111 -5.66 -9.66 -9.17
N VAL A 112 -4.98 -9.67 -10.31
CA VAL A 112 -3.93 -8.68 -10.61
C VAL A 112 -4.57 -7.47 -11.26
N LEU A 113 -4.43 -6.29 -10.64
CA LEU A 113 -4.98 -5.04 -11.18
C LEU A 113 -3.91 -3.97 -11.23
N CYS A 114 -3.96 -3.07 -12.21
CA CYS A 114 -3.16 -1.85 -12.12
C CYS A 114 -3.68 -0.92 -11.03
N GLY A 115 -2.84 -0.01 -10.54
CA GLY A 115 -3.19 0.93 -9.48
C GLY A 115 -4.45 1.76 -9.75
N ASN A 116 -4.73 2.11 -11.00
CA ASN A 116 -5.96 2.79 -11.39
C ASN A 116 -7.21 1.88 -11.22
N CYS A 117 -7.22 0.70 -11.83
CA CYS A 117 -8.33 -0.26 -11.75
C CYS A 117 -8.56 -0.75 -10.31
N HIS A 118 -7.47 -0.96 -9.57
CA HIS A 118 -7.50 -1.40 -8.19
C HIS A 118 -8.26 -0.40 -7.27
N ARG A 119 -8.07 0.90 -7.50
CA ARG A 119 -8.77 1.94 -6.73
C ARG A 119 -10.24 2.09 -7.08
N ILE A 120 -10.59 1.94 -8.36
CA ILE A 120 -11.99 1.88 -8.79
C ILE A 120 -12.68 0.72 -8.05
N LYS A 121 -12.07 -0.47 -8.06
CA LYS A 121 -12.65 -1.65 -7.42
C LYS A 121 -12.88 -1.47 -5.92
N HIS A 122 -11.93 -0.87 -5.21
CA HIS A 122 -12.11 -0.56 -3.79
C HIS A 122 -13.21 0.46 -3.51
N ASN A 123 -13.47 1.39 -4.43
CA ASN A 123 -14.50 2.41 -4.25
C ASN A 123 -15.91 1.85 -4.50
N GLU A 124 -16.07 0.94 -5.46
CA GLU A 124 -17.33 0.23 -5.73
C GLU A 124 -17.83 -0.58 -4.52
N ILE A 125 -16.92 -1.16 -3.75
CA ILE A 125 -17.24 -2.09 -2.64
C ILE A 125 -17.46 -1.34 -1.31
N SER A 126 -17.15 -0.04 -1.23
CA SER A 126 -17.15 0.67 0.05
C SER A 126 -18.55 1.19 0.45
N GLU A 127 -19.26 0.45 1.30
CA GLU A 127 -20.29 1.03 2.19
C GLU A 127 -19.58 1.90 3.24
N LYS A 128 -19.68 3.22 3.11
CA LYS A 128 -18.99 4.16 4.01
C LYS A 128 -19.79 4.37 5.29
N ASN A 129 -19.37 3.74 6.38
CA ASN A 129 -19.71 4.17 7.75
C ASN A 129 -18.92 5.45 8.10
N ILE A 130 -19.59 6.61 8.12
CA ILE A 130 -18.94 7.92 8.30
C ILE A 130 -19.16 8.44 9.73
N ASN A 131 -18.36 7.98 10.70
CA ASN A 131 -18.18 8.67 11.97
C ASN A 131 -17.08 9.74 11.82
N SER A 132 -17.36 10.84 11.11
CA SER A 132 -16.43 11.98 11.00
C SER A 132 -17.13 13.33 11.10
N THR A 133 -16.44 14.36 11.59
CA THR A 133 -17.03 15.71 11.79
C THR A 133 -17.51 16.34 10.48
N ARG A 134 -18.56 17.18 10.53
CA ARG A 134 -19.09 17.92 9.36
C ARG A 134 -17.99 18.67 8.58
N LYS A 135 -17.07 19.35 9.29
CA LYS A 135 -15.91 20.04 8.68
C LYS A 135 -14.97 19.09 7.93
N THR A 136 -14.80 17.86 8.42
CA THR A 136 -13.96 16.84 7.74
C THR A 136 -14.67 16.27 6.53
N GLN A 137 -15.99 16.07 6.61
CA GLN A 137 -16.79 15.63 5.47
C GLN A 137 -16.77 16.67 4.34
N SER A 138 -16.98 17.94 4.66
CA SER A 138 -16.90 19.05 3.69
C SER A 138 -15.52 19.13 3.01
N ARG A 139 -14.42 19.07 3.77
CA ARG A 139 -13.06 19.07 3.19
C ARG A 139 -12.80 17.85 2.31
N ARG A 140 -13.33 16.67 2.66
CA ARG A 140 -13.22 15.46 1.83
C ARG A 140 -14.00 15.61 0.53
N LYS A 141 -15.23 16.11 0.59
CA LYS A 141 -16.07 16.39 -0.59
C LYS A 141 -15.36 17.34 -1.55
N TRP A 142 -14.82 18.44 -1.03
CA TRP A 142 -14.06 19.40 -1.83
C TRP A 142 -12.82 18.78 -2.51
N VAL A 143 -12.07 17.90 -1.82
CA VAL A 143 -10.94 17.20 -2.47
C VAL A 143 -11.39 16.22 -3.54
N ILE A 144 -12.54 15.56 -3.36
CA ILE A 144 -13.12 14.69 -4.39
C ILE A 144 -13.50 15.52 -5.61
N GLU A 145 -14.23 16.62 -5.43
CA GLU A 145 -14.63 17.55 -6.51
C GLU A 145 -13.41 18.08 -7.28
N LEU A 146 -12.37 18.53 -6.56
CA LEU A 146 -11.11 18.96 -7.17
C LEU A 146 -10.46 17.85 -8.00
N LYS A 147 -10.43 16.62 -7.47
CA LYS A 147 -9.85 15.46 -8.16
C LYS A 147 -10.68 14.97 -9.34
N GLU A 148 -11.98 15.26 -9.35
CA GLU A 148 -12.88 14.95 -10.46
C GLU A 148 -12.70 15.97 -11.59
N LEU A 149 -12.52 17.24 -11.22
CA LEU A 149 -12.22 18.32 -12.16
C LEU A 149 -10.89 18.09 -12.89
N VAL A 150 -9.83 17.75 -12.15
CA VAL A 150 -8.49 17.58 -12.74
C VAL A 150 -8.32 16.21 -13.41
N GLY A 151 -7.64 16.21 -14.56
CA GLY A 151 -7.12 15.00 -15.18
C GLY A 151 -5.68 14.70 -14.75
N CYS A 152 -5.20 13.51 -15.08
CA CYS A 152 -3.77 13.22 -15.05
C CYS A 152 -3.04 14.13 -16.03
N TYR A 153 -2.11 14.94 -15.55
CA TYR A 153 -1.31 15.82 -16.42
C TYR A 153 -0.56 15.07 -17.52
N ASN A 154 -0.13 13.83 -17.25
CA ASN A 154 0.65 13.04 -18.21
C ASN A 154 -0.17 12.27 -19.26
N CYS A 155 -1.38 11.82 -18.94
CA CYS A 155 -2.16 10.94 -19.83
C CYS A 155 -3.66 11.27 -19.90
N ASN A 156 -4.07 12.39 -19.31
CA ASN A 156 -5.42 12.92 -19.28
C ASN A 156 -6.52 12.00 -18.68
N ILE A 157 -6.18 10.84 -18.13
CA ILE A 157 -7.12 10.00 -17.38
C ILE A 157 -7.78 10.83 -16.27
N LYS A 158 -9.12 10.83 -16.24
CA LYS A 158 -9.94 11.51 -15.23
C LYS A 158 -10.43 10.58 -14.12
N GLY A 159 -11.16 11.08 -13.14
CA GLY A 159 -11.85 10.29 -12.13
C GLY A 159 -11.11 10.24 -10.79
N TYR A 160 -11.76 10.73 -9.74
CA TYR A 160 -11.10 11.10 -8.49
C TYR A 160 -10.38 9.95 -7.79
N THR A 161 -10.85 8.72 -7.97
CA THR A 161 -10.25 7.51 -7.39
C THR A 161 -8.88 7.23 -7.99
N ARG A 162 -8.68 7.57 -9.27
CA ARG A 162 -7.46 7.32 -10.03
C ARG A 162 -6.41 8.42 -9.87
N ILE A 163 -6.78 9.60 -9.40
CA ILE A 163 -5.86 10.74 -9.29
C ILE A 163 -5.15 10.78 -7.95
N ASP A 164 -3.82 10.90 -8.01
CA ASP A 164 -2.93 11.27 -6.91
C ASP A 164 -2.19 12.57 -7.24
N PHE A 165 -1.70 13.25 -6.21
CA PHE A 165 -0.89 14.44 -6.38
C PHE A 165 0.57 14.07 -6.20
N HIS A 166 1.34 14.17 -7.29
CA HIS A 166 2.77 13.95 -7.30
C HIS A 166 3.48 15.21 -6.83
N HIS A 167 4.43 15.05 -5.92
CA HIS A 167 5.16 16.17 -5.33
C HIS A 167 6.35 16.54 -6.23
N ILE A 168 6.36 17.76 -6.75
CA ILE A 168 7.48 18.31 -7.53
C ILE A 168 8.56 18.85 -6.61
N GLN A 169 8.13 19.44 -5.49
CA GLN A 169 9.01 19.99 -4.47
C GLN A 169 8.90 19.17 -3.18
N LYS A 170 9.94 19.24 -2.33
CA LYS A 170 9.97 18.55 -1.04
C LYS A 170 8.80 19.03 -0.17
N LYS A 171 8.00 18.08 0.33
CA LYS A 171 6.83 18.37 1.17
C LYS A 171 6.85 17.58 2.47
N LYS A 172 6.21 18.12 3.49
CA LYS A 172 6.12 17.53 4.84
C LYS A 172 4.95 16.53 5.00
N TYR A 173 3.86 16.66 4.25
CA TYR A 173 2.63 15.85 4.44
C TYR A 173 1.86 15.55 3.14
N GLY A 174 1.24 14.36 3.06
CA GLY A 174 0.32 13.99 1.96
C GLY A 174 -1.10 14.53 2.15
N ILE A 175 -1.85 14.72 1.06
CA ILE A 175 -3.16 15.38 1.08
C ILE A 175 -4.20 14.69 1.98
N ASN A 176 -4.23 13.35 2.06
CA ASN A 176 -5.14 12.65 2.98
C ASN A 176 -4.89 13.00 4.45
N TYR A 177 -3.62 13.14 4.84
CA TYR A 177 -3.27 13.62 6.18
C TYR A 177 -3.75 15.06 6.37
N MET A 178 -3.58 15.90 5.34
CA MET A 178 -3.94 17.31 5.40
C MET A 178 -5.43 17.56 5.52
N VAL A 179 -6.26 16.83 4.77
CA VAL A 179 -7.73 16.98 4.76
C VAL A 179 -8.33 16.76 6.15
N SER A 180 -7.72 15.91 6.98
CA SER A 180 -8.17 15.69 8.35
C SER A 180 -7.81 16.84 9.30
N ARG A 181 -6.72 17.58 9.05
CA ARG A 181 -6.03 18.43 10.05
C ARG A 181 -5.84 19.90 9.68
N PHE A 182 -5.93 20.27 8.41
CA PHE A 182 -5.63 21.62 7.95
C PHE A 182 -6.83 22.30 7.26
N SER A 183 -6.79 23.63 7.21
CA SER A 183 -7.77 24.47 6.52
C SER A 183 -7.64 24.35 4.99
N LYS A 184 -8.71 24.71 4.26
CA LYS A 184 -8.73 24.74 2.78
C LYS A 184 -7.57 25.57 2.23
N THR A 185 -7.33 26.76 2.80
CA THR A 185 -6.24 27.67 2.41
C THR A 185 -4.87 27.00 2.50
N ARG A 186 -4.57 26.31 3.62
CA ARG A 186 -3.28 25.62 3.77
C ARG A 186 -3.13 24.44 2.80
N ILE A 187 -4.23 23.76 2.45
CA ILE A 187 -4.21 22.70 1.44
C ILE A 187 -3.92 23.29 0.05
N LEU A 188 -4.51 24.45 -0.30
CA LEU A 188 -4.28 25.15 -1.56
C LEU A 188 -2.83 25.64 -1.71
N THR A 189 -2.23 26.22 -0.67
CA THR A 189 -0.82 26.65 -0.70
C THR A 189 0.10 25.46 -0.97
N GLU A 190 -0.14 24.36 -0.28
CA GLU A 190 0.66 23.15 -0.38
C GLU A 190 0.36 22.33 -1.66
N ARG A 191 -0.76 22.61 -2.33
CA ARG A 191 -1.13 22.03 -3.64
C ARG A 191 -0.29 22.63 -4.77
N LYS A 192 0.09 23.91 -4.69
CA LYS A 192 0.94 24.57 -5.71
C LYS A 192 2.29 23.88 -5.94
N LYS A 193 2.71 22.99 -5.03
CA LYS A 193 3.94 22.19 -5.11
C LYS A 193 3.74 20.81 -5.73
N CYS A 194 2.54 20.53 -6.21
CA CYS A 194 2.13 19.21 -6.68
C CYS A 194 1.44 19.30 -8.04
N ILE A 195 1.57 18.24 -8.83
CA ILE A 195 0.85 18.07 -10.10
C ILE A 195 -0.07 16.83 -10.00
N PRO A 196 -1.31 16.87 -10.51
CA PRO A 196 -2.18 15.71 -10.53
C PRO A 196 -1.73 14.69 -11.57
N LEU A 197 -1.60 13.44 -11.16
CA LEU A 197 -1.27 12.31 -12.02
C LEU A 197 -2.16 11.12 -11.67
N CYS A 198 -2.48 10.28 -12.65
CA CYS A 198 -3.10 9.01 -12.34
C CYS A 198 -2.11 8.12 -11.56
N VAL A 199 -2.62 7.16 -10.79
CA VAL A 199 -1.80 6.26 -9.96
C VAL A 199 -0.71 5.59 -10.78
N ASN A 200 -1.02 5.13 -12.00
CA ASN A 200 -0.05 4.44 -12.84
C ASN A 200 1.08 5.37 -13.29
N CYS A 201 0.77 6.54 -13.85
CA CYS A 201 1.78 7.54 -14.24
C CYS A 201 2.64 7.97 -13.04
N HIS A 202 1.99 8.21 -11.90
CA HIS A 202 2.68 8.57 -10.65
C HIS A 202 3.72 7.52 -10.24
N ARG A 203 3.37 6.22 -10.34
CA ARG A 203 4.29 5.12 -10.05
C ARG A 203 5.39 4.99 -11.10
N LYS A 204 5.07 5.12 -12.39
CA LYS A 204 6.07 5.08 -13.48
C LYS A 204 7.14 6.15 -13.28
N ILE A 205 6.76 7.36 -12.88
CA ILE A 205 7.69 8.46 -12.59
C ILE A 205 8.56 8.16 -11.37
N HIS A 206 7.97 7.73 -10.25
CA HIS A 206 8.74 7.37 -9.06
C HIS A 206 9.74 6.23 -9.29
N ASN A 207 9.48 5.37 -10.27
CA ASN A 207 10.37 4.27 -10.66
C ASN A 207 11.20 4.58 -11.91
N GLN A 208 11.24 5.84 -12.36
CA GLN A 208 12.05 6.30 -13.50
C GLN A 208 11.78 5.51 -14.80
N ILE A 209 10.56 4.98 -14.95
CA ILE A 209 10.10 4.31 -16.17
C ILE A 209 9.75 5.34 -17.24
N ILE A 210 9.23 6.49 -16.81
CA ILE A 210 8.99 7.64 -17.68
C ILE A 210 9.69 8.85 -17.06
N GLU A 211 10.34 9.65 -17.90
CA GLU A 211 10.88 10.93 -17.49
C GLU A 211 9.74 11.94 -17.29
N PHE A 212 9.84 12.76 -16.25
CA PHE A 212 8.85 13.78 -15.97
C PHE A 212 9.53 15.04 -15.48
N LYS A 213 9.33 16.13 -16.21
CA LYS A 213 9.84 17.47 -15.91
C LYS A 213 8.72 18.47 -16.14
N ILE A 214 8.57 19.39 -15.20
CA ILE A 214 7.64 20.52 -15.27
C ILE A 214 8.34 21.72 -14.63
N SER A 215 8.36 22.86 -15.32
CA SER A 215 8.88 24.09 -14.74
C SER A 215 7.92 24.68 -13.71
N ASP A 216 8.42 25.53 -12.82
CA ASP A 216 7.56 26.23 -11.87
C ASP A 216 6.52 27.14 -12.59
N THR A 217 6.88 27.69 -13.75
CA THR A 217 5.94 28.47 -14.60
C THR A 217 4.82 27.60 -15.15
N GLN A 218 5.14 26.46 -15.77
CA GLN A 218 4.14 25.52 -16.29
C GLN A 218 3.21 25.01 -15.17
N LEU A 219 3.76 24.76 -13.99
CA LEU A 219 2.98 24.32 -12.83
C LEU A 219 2.04 25.43 -12.32
N ALA A 220 2.50 26.67 -12.30
CA ALA A 220 1.69 27.83 -11.91
C ALA A 220 0.55 28.06 -12.92
N ASP A 221 0.85 28.06 -14.21
CA ASP A 221 -0.12 28.26 -15.29
C ASP A 221 -1.21 27.19 -15.26
N TYR A 222 -0.81 25.92 -15.09
CA TYR A 222 -1.75 24.81 -14.91
C TYR A 222 -2.73 25.08 -13.76
N TRP A 223 -2.23 25.51 -12.61
CA TRP A 223 -3.09 25.77 -11.45
C TRP A 223 -3.94 27.03 -11.60
N ASN A 224 -3.52 28.01 -12.38
CA ASN A 224 -4.32 29.20 -12.67
C ASN A 224 -5.54 28.83 -13.52
N GLN A 225 -5.33 28.09 -14.62
CA GLN A 225 -6.42 27.59 -15.49
C GLN A 225 -7.46 26.75 -14.72
N ILE A 226 -6.99 25.89 -13.81
CA ILE A 226 -7.90 25.08 -12.98
C ILE A 226 -8.69 25.93 -11.98
N ASN A 227 -8.12 27.02 -11.46
CA ASN A 227 -8.86 27.89 -10.52
C ASN A 227 -9.91 28.73 -11.24
N GLU A 228 -9.64 29.19 -12.46
CA GLU A 228 -10.65 29.86 -13.31
C GLU A 228 -11.84 28.94 -13.61
N SER A 229 -11.64 27.61 -13.59
CA SER A 229 -12.71 26.62 -13.75
C SER A 229 -13.46 26.26 -12.46
N LEU A 230 -13.02 26.79 -11.30
CA LEU A 230 -13.60 26.51 -9.98
C LEU A 230 -14.43 27.69 -9.43
N ASP A 231 -14.23 28.89 -9.98
CA ASP A 231 -15.00 30.12 -9.70
C ASP A 231 -16.22 30.21 -10.62
#